data_AF-A0A0M1J3U2-F1
#
_entry.id   AF-A0A0M1J3U2-F1
#
_cell.length_a   1.000
_cell.length_b   1.000
_cell.length_c   1.000
_cell.angle_alpha   90.00
_cell.angle_beta   90.00
_cell.angle_gamma   90.00
#
_symmetry.space_group_name_H-M   'P 1'
#
loop_
_entity.id
_entity.type
_entity.pdbx_description
1 polymer ?
#
loop_
_entity_poly.entity_id
_entity_poly.type
_entity_poly.pdbx_seq_one_letter_code
_entity_poly.pdbx_strand_id
1 'polypeptide(L)' 'MTEPQRAAFRKFLSKNDYNPKNENLMVNETQAYLMYTPDERAFSPEKVGLSAQEIATLRQKFIAGFPNARPPTF' A
#
# COMPACT_ATOMS: atom_id res chain seq x y z
N MET A 1 -0.02 10.70 -2.17
CA MET A 1 -0.70 9.72 -3.05
C MET A 1 -1.67 10.50 -3.93
N THR A 2 -1.79 10.15 -5.22
CA THR A 2 -2.76 10.76 -6.14
C THR A 2 -4.11 10.03 -6.10
N GLU A 3 -5.17 10.61 -6.65
CA GLU A 3 -6.49 9.93 -6.71
C GLU A 3 -6.50 8.64 -7.54
N PRO A 4 -5.82 8.56 -8.72
CA PRO A 4 -5.67 7.28 -9.42
C PRO A 4 -4.99 6.20 -8.58
N GLN A 5 -3.94 6.55 -7.84
CA GLN A 5 -3.26 5.62 -6.93
C GLN A 5 -4.19 5.16 -5.80
N ARG A 6 -4.96 6.10 -5.22
CA ARG A 6 -5.95 5.78 -4.19
C ARG A 6 -7.03 4.82 -4.72
N ALA A 7 -7.52 5.03 -5.93
CA ALA A 7 -8.49 4.15 -6.57
C ALA A 7 -7.91 2.75 -6.83
N ALA A 8 -6.65 2.66 -7.25
CA ALA A 8 -5.95 1.38 -7.43
C ALA A 8 -5.86 0.59 -6.12
N PHE A 9 -5.45 1.25 -5.02
CA PHE A 9 -5.42 0.62 -3.69
C PHE A 9 -6.81 0.19 -3.20
N ARG A 10 -7.84 1.04 -3.35
CA ARG A 10 -9.22 0.65 -2.99
C ARG A 10 -9.69 -0.58 -3.76
N LYS A 11 -9.38 -0.66 -5.07
CA LYS A 11 -9.71 -1.82 -5.91
C LYS A 11 -8.95 -3.07 -5.44
N PHE A 12 -7.66 -2.94 -5.16
CA PHE A 12 -6.84 -4.04 -4.63
C PHE A 12 -7.39 -4.56 -3.30
N LEU A 13 -7.66 -3.67 -2.33
CA LEU A 13 -8.19 -4.06 -1.02
C LEU A 13 -9.60 -4.66 -1.12
N SER A 14 -10.47 -4.11 -1.95
CA SER A 14 -11.82 -4.67 -2.16
C SER A 14 -11.78 -6.09 -2.74
N LYS A 15 -10.77 -6.40 -3.57
CA LYS A 15 -10.55 -7.76 -4.10
C LYS A 15 -10.02 -8.74 -3.05
N ASN A 16 -9.47 -8.24 -1.95
CA ASN A 16 -8.98 -9.04 -0.82
C ASN A 16 -9.98 -8.95 0.36
N ASP A 17 -11.27 -8.84 0.07
CA ASP A 17 -12.39 -8.86 1.02
C ASP A 17 -12.43 -7.75 2.08
N TYR A 18 -11.61 -6.70 1.94
CA TYR A 18 -11.72 -5.52 2.78
C TYR A 18 -12.93 -4.67 2.37
N ASN A 19 -13.66 -4.13 3.35
CA ASN A 19 -14.86 -3.32 3.10
C ASN A 19 -14.53 -1.91 2.57
N PRO A 20 -14.78 -1.59 1.29
CA PRO A 20 -14.42 -0.28 0.70
C PRO A 20 -15.18 0.91 1.29
N LYS A 21 -16.30 0.67 2.00
CA LYS A 21 -17.06 1.73 2.68
C LYS A 21 -16.44 2.15 4.01
N ASN A 22 -15.48 1.38 4.54
CA ASN A 22 -14.74 1.74 5.73
C ASN A 22 -13.43 2.45 5.35
N GLU A 23 -13.46 3.78 5.29
CA GLU A 23 -12.30 4.56 4.85
C GLU A 23 -11.09 4.41 5.76
N ASN A 24 -11.31 4.35 7.08
CA ASN A 24 -10.23 4.17 8.05
C ASN A 24 -9.52 2.84 7.84
N LEU A 25 -10.27 1.76 7.60
CA LEU A 25 -9.70 0.45 7.25
C LEU A 25 -8.86 0.54 5.96
N MET A 26 -9.41 1.15 4.90
CA MET A 26 -8.69 1.30 3.63
C MET A 26 -7.35 2.03 3.79
N VAL A 27 -7.34 3.11 4.59
CA VAL A 27 -6.12 3.89 4.85
C VAL A 27 -5.10 3.08 5.65
N ASN A 28 -5.52 2.44 6.74
CA ASN A 28 -4.64 1.68 7.61
C ASN A 28 -4.01 0.47 6.87
N GLU A 29 -4.79 -0.25 6.07
CA GLU A 29 -4.29 -1.41 5.32
C GLU A 29 -3.35 -0.96 4.19
N THR A 30 -3.66 0.14 3.50
CA THR A 30 -2.73 0.71 2.50
C THR A 30 -1.37 1.04 3.12
N GLN A 31 -1.37 1.62 4.32
CA GLN A 31 -0.13 1.86 5.07
C GLN A 31 0.58 0.55 5.42
N ALA A 32 -0.15 -0.45 5.90
CA ALA A 32 0.41 -1.76 6.27
C ALA A 32 1.07 -2.47 5.08
N TYR A 33 0.42 -2.47 3.92
CA TYR A 33 0.97 -3.03 2.69
C TYR A 33 2.24 -2.31 2.22
N LEU A 34 2.22 -0.97 2.24
CA LEU A 34 3.39 -0.17 1.82
C LEU A 34 4.57 -0.32 2.78
N MET A 35 4.33 -0.39 4.08
CA MET A 35 5.38 -0.31 5.09
C MET A 35 5.87 -1.67 5.59
N TYR A 36 5.00 -2.68 5.68
CA TYR A 36 5.28 -3.90 6.45
C TYR A 36 5.09 -5.20 5.65
N THR A 37 4.76 -5.13 4.35
CA THR A 37 4.53 -6.33 3.53
C THR A 37 5.60 -6.45 2.43
N PRO A 38 6.75 -7.10 2.73
CA PRO A 38 7.80 -7.34 1.75
C PRO A 38 7.53 -8.54 0.84
N ASP A 39 6.68 -9.49 1.27
CA ASP A 39 6.38 -10.71 0.51
C ASP A 39 5.56 -10.38 -0.75
N GLU A 40 6.18 -10.56 -1.92
CA GLU A 40 5.58 -10.29 -3.23
C GLU A 40 4.34 -11.14 -3.52
N ARG A 41 4.22 -12.31 -2.87
CA ARG A 41 3.03 -13.16 -2.98
C ARG A 41 1.82 -12.51 -2.32
N ALA A 42 2.04 -11.68 -1.30
CA ALA A 42 1.00 -10.89 -0.64
C ALA A 42 0.82 -9.52 -1.31
N PHE A 43 1.91 -8.85 -1.70
CA PHE A 43 1.86 -7.48 -2.21
C PHE A 43 2.92 -7.21 -3.27
N SER A 44 2.48 -6.89 -4.48
CA SER A 44 3.35 -6.52 -5.60
C SER A 44 2.71 -5.39 -6.42
N PRO A 45 3.49 -4.64 -7.22
CA PRO A 45 2.95 -3.58 -8.08
C PRO A 45 1.85 -4.08 -9.03
N GLU A 46 2.02 -5.28 -9.58
CA GLU A 46 1.07 -5.90 -10.53
C GLU A 46 -0.27 -6.20 -9.86
N LYS A 47 -0.26 -6.64 -8.59
CA LYS A 47 -1.49 -6.91 -7.81
C LYS A 47 -2.30 -5.63 -7.57
N VAL A 48 -1.62 -4.49 -7.37
CA VAL A 48 -2.26 -3.18 -7.19
C VAL A 48 -2.66 -2.55 -8.52
N GLY A 49 -1.96 -2.88 -9.60
CA GLY A 49 -2.13 -2.27 -10.92
C GLY A 49 -1.37 -0.95 -11.06
N LEU A 50 -0.20 -0.84 -10.41
CA LEU A 50 0.70 0.31 -10.50
C LEU A 50 2.09 -0.15 -10.97
N SER A 51 2.90 0.78 -11.47
CA SER A 51 4.29 0.48 -11.82
C SER A 51 5.16 0.24 -10.59
N ALA A 52 6.26 -0.51 -10.74
CA ALA A 52 7.25 -0.69 -9.69
C ALA A 52 7.80 0.64 -9.17
N GLN A 53 8.02 1.62 -10.06
CA GLN A 53 8.48 2.95 -9.71
C GLN A 53 7.48 3.70 -8.83
N GLU A 54 6.18 3.63 -9.14
CA GLU A 54 5.14 4.26 -8.32
C GLU A 54 5.08 3.66 -6.91
N ILE A 55 5.12 2.32 -6.81
CA ILE A 55 5.13 1.64 -5.50
C ILE A 55 6.38 2.01 -4.71
N ALA A 56 7.56 2.02 -5.34
CA ALA A 56 8.81 2.41 -4.67
C ALA A 56 8.74 3.85 -4.14
N THR A 57 8.25 4.80 -4.95
CA THR A 57 8.06 6.19 -4.54
C THR A 57 7.04 6.31 -3.40
N LEU A 58 5.94 5.54 -3.43
CA LEU A 58 4.98 5.52 -2.33
C LEU A 58 5.61 4.97 -1.04
N ARG A 59 6.31 3.83 -1.09
CA ARG A 59 7.01 3.27 0.07
C ARG A 59 7.96 4.27 0.70
N GLN A 60 8.80 4.94 -0.11
CA GLN A 60 9.72 5.98 0.36
C GLN A 60 8.98 7.12 1.09
N LYS A 61 7.90 7.63 0.50
CA LYS A 61 7.12 8.73 1.10
C LYS A 61 6.46 8.33 2.42
N PHE A 62 5.91 7.11 2.49
CA PHE A 62 5.28 6.63 3.71
C PHE A 62 6.33 6.39 4.80
N ILE A 63 7.42 5.68 4.52
CA ILE A 63 8.51 5.45 5.48
C ILE A 63 9.08 6.78 6.00
N ALA A 64 9.31 7.77 5.13
CA ALA A 64 9.78 9.09 5.54
C ALA A 64 8.80 9.83 6.48
N GLY A 65 7.50 9.56 6.36
CA GLY A 65 6.47 10.08 7.27
C GLY A 65 6.42 9.36 8.63
N PHE A 66 7.09 8.21 8.77
CA PHE A 66 7.16 7.42 10.00
C PHE A 66 8.62 7.12 10.37
N PRO A 67 9.42 8.12 10.78
CA PRO A 67 10.86 7.98 10.99
C PRO A 67 11.26 6.95 12.06
N ASN A 68 10.34 6.60 12.96
CA ASN A 68 10.55 5.57 14.00
C ASN A 68 9.97 4.20 13.62
N ALA A 69 9.33 4.05 12.45
CA ALA A 69 8.91 2.75 11.98
C ALA A 69 10.15 1.91 11.72
N ARG A 70 10.20 0.69 12.28
CA ARG A 70 11.25 -0.25 11.92
C ARG A 70 11.11 -0.53 10.42
N PRO A 71 12.17 -0.28 9.62
CA PRO A 71 12.12 -0.67 8.23
C PRO A 71 11.93 -2.19 8.16
N PRO A 72 11.13 -2.70 7.21
CA PRO A 72 11.01 -4.14 7.01
C PRO A 72 12.40 -4.71 6.77
N THR A 73 12.78 -5.70 7.57
CA THR A 73 13.98 -6.51 7.33
C THR A 73 13.71 -7.38 6.12
N PHE A 74 14.42 -7.14 5.02
CA PHE A 74 14.36 -7.92 3.79
C PHE A 74 15.39 -9.04 3.81
#